data_AF-A0A8T4YWU3-F1
#
_entry.id   AF-A0A8T4YWU3-F1
#
_cell.length_a   1.000
_cell.length_b   1.000
_cell.length_c   1.000
_cell.angle_alpha   90.00
_cell.angle_beta   90.00
_cell.angle_gamma   90.00
#
_symmetry.space_group_name_H-M   'P 1'
#
loop_
_entity.id
_entity.type
_entity.pdbx_description
1 polymer ?
#
loop_
_entity_poly.entity_id
_entity_poly.type
_entity_poly.pdbx_seq_one_letter_code
_entity_poly.pdbx_strand_id
1 'polypeptide(L)'
;MSQTTVLEKLRAELQKIERMLADLEAERKAIEEEYSAVLNEENRIFEEMRRCRDQYMYSRLEVRLNAVSRRRKEIESKKTEIERKIKGYSEEKEKLQMRIEYLRPKSQS
;
A
#
# COMPACT_ATOMS: atom_id res chain seq x y z
N MET A 1 -24.29 6.21 30.52
CA MET A 1 -23.57 5.04 29.94
C MET A 1 -22.32 4.79 30.75
N SER A 2 -22.04 3.54 31.14
CA SER A 2 -20.88 3.21 31.99
C SER A 2 -19.56 3.41 31.25
N GLN A 3 -18.52 3.90 31.93
CA GLN A 3 -17.16 4.05 31.38
C GLN A 3 -16.62 2.75 30.78
N THR A 4 -17.03 1.60 31.33
CA THR A 4 -16.71 0.26 30.81
C THR A 4 -17.24 0.05 29.39
N THR A 5 -18.49 0.45 29.12
CA THR A 5 -19.11 0.30 27.78
C THR A 5 -18.45 1.19 26.72
N VAL A 6 -17.82 2.30 27.12
CA VAL A 6 -17.07 3.18 26.21
C VAL A 6 -15.72 2.56 25.88
N LEU A 7 -15.00 2.02 26.87
CA LEU A 7 -13.73 1.33 26.66
C LEU A 7 -13.88 0.09 25.77
N GLU A 8 -14.95 -0.69 25.94
CA GLU A 8 -15.25 -1.85 25.10
C GLU A 8 -15.46 -1.46 23.64
N LYS A 9 -16.20 -0.38 23.37
CA LYS A 9 -16.41 0.14 22.02
C LYS A 9 -15.10 0.58 21.37
N LEU A 10 -14.27 1.35 22.10
CA LEU A 10 -12.97 1.80 21.60
C LEU A 10 -12.03 0.62 21.30
N ARG A 11 -12.05 -0.42 22.13
CA ARG A 11 -11.26 -1.64 21.88
C ARG A 11 -11.75 -2.41 20.65
N ALA A 12 -13.07 -2.52 20.46
CA ALA A 12 -13.64 -3.16 19.28
C ALA A 12 -13.30 -2.39 18.00
N GLU A 13 -13.34 -1.06 18.06
CA GLU A 13 -12.94 -0.17 16.96
C GLU A 13 -11.44 -0.31 16.65
N LEU A 14 -10.59 -0.33 17.68
CA LEU A 14 -9.15 -0.57 17.53
C LEU A 14 -8.87 -1.90 16.82
N GLN A 15 -9.52 -2.99 17.24
CA GLN A 15 -9.38 -4.29 16.57
C GLN A 15 -9.83 -4.26 15.11
N LYS A 16 -10.87 -3.48 14.79
CA LYS A 16 -11.35 -3.31 13.42
C LYS A 16 -10.30 -2.59 12.55
N ILE A 17 -9.70 -1.52 13.07
CA ILE A 17 -8.63 -0.78 12.39
C ILE A 17 -7.39 -1.66 12.21
N GLU A 18 -7.03 -2.46 13.21
CA GLU A 18 -5.90 -3.39 13.11
C GLU A 18 -6.08 -4.42 12.01
N ARG A 19 -7.30 -4.96 11.85
CA ARG A 19 -7.62 -5.85 10.71
C ARG A 19 -7.51 -5.14 9.38
N MET A 20 -8.08 -3.93 9.26
CA MET A 20 -7.96 -3.15 8.02
C MET A 20 -6.51 -2.82 7.66
N LEU A 21 -5.68 -2.49 8.66
CA LEU A 21 -4.24 -2.26 8.44
C LEU A 21 -3.54 -3.52 7.94
N ALA A 22 -3.84 -4.69 8.53
CA ALA A 22 -3.27 -5.96 8.08
C ALA A 22 -3.66 -6.29 6.63
N ASP A 23 -4.93 -6.06 6.27
CA ASP A 23 -5.42 -6.27 4.90
C ASP A 23 -4.73 -5.31 3.92
N LEU A 24 -4.60 -4.03 4.27
CA LEU A 24 -3.90 -3.02 3.47
C LEU A 24 -2.41 -3.30 3.32
N GLU A 25 -1.76 -3.84 4.36
CA GLU A 25 -0.35 -4.25 4.29
C GLU A 25 -0.13 -5.44 3.37
N ALA A 26 -1.06 -6.41 3.40
CA ALA A 26 -1.05 -7.53 2.46
C ALA A 26 -1.26 -7.05 1.01
N GLU A 27 -2.21 -6.13 0.80
CA GLU A 27 -2.45 -5.52 -0.51
C GLU A 27 -1.22 -4.71 -0.98
N ARG A 28 -0.59 -3.93 -0.09
CA ARG A 28 0.65 -3.20 -0.40
C ARG A 28 1.75 -4.15 -0.89
N LYS A 29 1.93 -5.28 -0.21
CA LYS A 29 2.94 -6.27 -0.58
C LYS A 29 2.68 -6.86 -1.97
N ALA A 30 1.42 -7.22 -2.27
CA ALA A 30 1.04 -7.71 -3.59
C ALA A 30 1.31 -6.67 -4.69
N ILE A 31 1.02 -5.39 -4.42
CA ILE A 31 1.32 -4.30 -5.35
C ILE A 31 2.83 -4.11 -5.55
N GLU A 32 3.64 -4.24 -4.50
CA GLU A 32 5.10 -4.14 -4.61
C GLU A 32 5.70 -5.27 -5.45
N GLU A 33 5.18 -6.49 -5.30
CA GLU A 33 5.56 -7.63 -6.14
C GLU A 33 5.18 -7.39 -7.61
N GLU A 34 3.97 -6.89 -7.88
CA GLU A 34 3.54 -6.53 -9.24
C GLU A 34 4.41 -5.41 -9.82
N TYR A 35 4.69 -4.37 -9.04
CA TYR A 35 5.54 -3.25 -9.44
C TYR A 35 6.95 -3.73 -9.83
N SER A 36 7.55 -4.58 -9.00
CA SER A 36 8.87 -5.16 -9.28
C SER A 36 8.88 -5.98 -10.57
N ALA A 37 7.84 -6.80 -10.79
CA ALA A 37 7.71 -7.60 -12.00
C ALA A 37 7.61 -6.71 -13.26
N VAL A 38 6.78 -5.67 -13.23
CA VAL A 38 6.60 -4.74 -14.35
C VAL A 38 7.85 -3.90 -14.60
N LEU A 39 8.54 -3.44 -13.55
CA LEU A 39 9.81 -2.73 -13.67
C LEU A 39 10.90 -3.62 -14.31
N ASN A 40 10.96 -4.89 -13.93
CA ASN A 40 11.88 -5.85 -14.54
C ASN A 40 11.56 -6.09 -16.01
N GLU A 41 10.28 -6.16 -16.39
CA GLU A 41 9.89 -6.23 -17.80
C GLU A 41 10.30 -4.96 -18.56
N GLU A 42 10.06 -3.78 -18.00
CA GLU A 42 10.45 -2.49 -18.60
C GLU A 42 11.97 -2.43 -18.84
N ASN A 43 12.77 -2.84 -17.86
CA ASN A 43 14.22 -2.90 -17.97
C ASN A 43 14.69 -3.84 -19.07
N ARG A 44 14.07 -5.02 -19.21
CA ARG A 44 14.38 -5.96 -20.30
C ARG A 44 14.11 -5.36 -21.67
N ILE A 45 12.98 -4.65 -21.83
CA ILE A 45 12.66 -3.97 -23.10
C ILE A 45 13.71 -2.89 -23.40
N PHE A 46 14.14 -2.12 -22.40
CA PHE A 46 15.24 -1.16 -22.58
C PHE A 46 16.55 -1.83 -23.02
N GLU A 47 16.91 -2.97 -22.44
CA GLU A 47 18.09 -3.73 -22.84
C GLU A 47 17.99 -4.26 -24.28
N GLU A 48 16.82 -4.78 -24.67
CA GLU A 48 16.53 -5.22 -26.04
C GLU A 48 16.65 -4.05 -27.02
N MET A 49 16.06 -2.89 -26.70
CA MET A 49 16.16 -1.68 -27.52
C MET A 49 17.60 -1.21 -27.71
N ARG A 50 18.44 -1.26 -26.65
CA ARG A 50 19.86 -0.89 -26.74
C ARG A 50 20.66 -1.78 -27.70
N ARG A 51 20.24 -3.04 -27.86
CA ARG A 51 20.91 -4.03 -28.75
C ARG A 51 20.28 -4.09 -30.14
N CYS A 52 19.10 -3.51 -30.32
CA CYS A 52 18.34 -3.56 -31.57
C CYS A 52 18.95 -2.63 -32.62
N ARG A 53 19.37 -3.21 -33.75
CA ARG A 53 19.86 -2.46 -34.92
C ARG A 53 18.81 -2.32 -36.02
N ASP A 54 17.77 -3.14 -35.95
CA ASP A 54 16.66 -3.14 -36.90
C ASP A 54 15.62 -2.09 -36.49
N GLN A 55 15.30 -1.18 -37.40
CA GLN A 55 14.42 -0.06 -37.14
C GLN A 55 12.95 -0.48 -36.95
N TYR A 56 12.49 -1.49 -37.68
CA TYR A 56 11.12 -2.00 -37.56
C TYR A 56 10.91 -2.70 -36.21
N MET A 57 11.88 -3.52 -35.79
CA MET A 57 11.89 -4.14 -34.47
C MET A 57 11.98 -3.10 -33.36
N TYR A 58 12.77 -2.04 -33.55
CA TYR A 58 12.86 -0.93 -32.60
C TYR A 58 11.50 -0.27 -32.37
N SER A 59 10.77 0.09 -33.44
CA SER A 59 9.43 0.67 -33.33
C SER A 59 8.43 -0.25 -32.63
N ARG A 60 8.54 -1.58 -32.82
CA ARG A 60 7.71 -2.54 -32.07
C ARG A 60 8.06 -2.56 -30.58
N LEU A 61 9.34 -2.49 -30.24
CA LEU A 61 9.80 -2.40 -28.85
C LEU A 61 9.35 -1.09 -28.19
N GLU A 62 9.35 0.04 -28.90
CA GLU A 62 8.81 1.31 -28.40
C GLU A 62 7.33 1.22 -28.04
N VAL A 63 6.51 0.60 -28.91
CA VAL A 63 5.08 0.41 -28.61
C VAL A 63 4.89 -0.46 -27.36
N ARG A 64 5.67 -1.54 -27.24
CA ARG A 64 5.63 -2.42 -26.06
C ARG A 64 6.08 -1.67 -24.79
N LEU A 65 7.17 -0.92 -24.87
CA LEU A 65 7.67 -0.09 -23.77
C LEU A 65 6.58 0.88 -23.29
N ASN A 66 5.93 1.59 -24.21
CA ASN A 66 4.86 2.53 -23.87
C ASN A 66 3.68 1.87 -23.15
N ALA A 67 3.34 0.62 -23.48
CA ALA A 67 2.32 -0.13 -22.76
C ALA A 67 2.78 -0.51 -21.34
N VAL A 68 4.00 -1.04 -21.21
CA VAL A 68 4.57 -1.44 -19.91
C VAL A 68 4.79 -0.23 -18.99
N SER A 69 5.30 0.90 -19.50
CA SER A 69 5.47 2.14 -18.74
C SER A 69 4.15 2.71 -18.24
N ARG A 70 3.06 2.61 -19.02
CA ARG A 70 1.72 3.01 -18.57
C ARG A 70 1.23 2.14 -17.42
N ARG A 71 1.33 0.81 -17.58
CA ARG A 71 1.00 -0.13 -16.52
C ARG A 71 1.82 0.12 -15.25
N ARG A 72 3.12 0.40 -15.36
CA ARG A 72 3.97 0.72 -14.21
C ARG A 72 3.45 1.95 -13.45
N LYS A 73 3.10 3.02 -14.17
CA LYS A 73 2.56 4.25 -13.57
C LYS A 73 1.21 4.02 -12.88
N GLU A 74 0.35 3.17 -13.44
CA GLU A 74 -0.92 2.80 -12.81
C GLU A 74 -0.68 2.05 -11.48
N ILE A 75 0.25 1.10 -11.47
CA ILE A 75 0.63 0.36 -10.25
C ILE A 75 1.24 1.31 -9.21
N GLU A 76 2.11 2.23 -9.64
CA GLU A 76 2.73 3.25 -8.77
C GLU A 76 1.69 4.19 -8.13
N SER A 77 0.65 4.55 -8.88
CA SER A 77 -0.50 5.31 -8.36
C SER A 77 -1.24 4.52 -7.29
N LYS A 78 -1.54 3.24 -7.54
CA LYS A 78 -2.19 2.37 -6.54
C LYS A 78 -1.34 2.19 -5.29
N LYS A 79 -0.03 2.01 -5.45
CA LYS A 79 0.92 1.93 -4.33
C LYS A 79 0.82 3.18 -3.44
N THR A 80 0.88 4.35 -4.06
CA THR A 80 0.77 5.64 -3.36
C THR A 80 -0.57 5.77 -2.63
N GLU A 81 -1.67 5.32 -3.23
CA GLU A 81 -2.99 5.34 -2.60
C GLU A 81 -3.05 4.45 -1.36
N ILE A 82 -2.52 3.22 -1.44
CA ILE A 82 -2.48 2.30 -0.29
C ILE A 82 -1.61 2.87 0.83
N GLU A 83 -0.44 3.43 0.51
CA GLU A 83 0.44 4.05 1.52
C GLU A 83 -0.26 5.19 2.26
N ARG A 84 -1.05 6.01 1.55
CA ARG A 84 -1.88 7.06 2.17
C ARG A 84 -2.95 6.47 3.09
N LYS A 85 -3.63 5.40 2.67
CA LYS A 85 -4.64 4.71 3.50
C LYS A 85 -4.01 4.12 4.77
N ILE A 86 -2.89 3.40 4.65
CA ILE A 86 -2.16 2.83 5.78
C ILE A 86 -1.77 3.94 6.76
N LYS A 87 -1.23 5.06 6.26
CA LYS A 87 -0.86 6.19 7.12
C LYS A 87 -2.07 6.73 7.89
N GLY A 88 -3.20 6.96 7.20
CA GLY A 88 -4.43 7.45 7.82
C GLY A 88 -4.95 6.53 8.92
N TYR A 89 -5.05 5.23 8.65
CA TYR A 89 -5.47 4.25 9.65
C TYR A 89 -4.47 4.08 10.80
N SER A 90 -3.16 4.24 10.55
CA SER A 90 -2.14 4.19 11.59
C SER A 90 -2.27 5.37 12.56
N GLU A 91 -2.51 6.58 12.04
CA GLU A 91 -2.77 7.76 12.87
C GLU A 91 -4.06 7.64 13.68
N GLU A 92 -5.11 7.05 13.09
CA GLU A 92 -6.37 6.78 13.78
C GLU A 92 -6.19 5.75 14.90
N LYS A 93 -5.45 4.66 14.62
CA LYS A 93 -5.07 3.65 15.60
C LYS A 93 -4.37 4.28 16.81
N GLU A 94 -3.38 5.13 16.58
CA GLU A 94 -2.63 5.81 17.64
C GLU A 94 -3.55 6.68 18.51
N LYS A 95 -4.43 7.47 17.89
CA LYS A 95 -5.41 8.31 18.62
C LYS A 95 -6.34 7.46 19.50
N LEU A 96 -6.82 6.33 19.00
CA LEU A 96 -7.66 5.42 19.78
C LEU A 96 -6.89 4.79 20.94
N GLN A 97 -5.64 4.36 20.72
CA GLN A 97 -4.79 3.82 21.78
C GLN A 97 -4.55 4.84 22.89
N MET A 98 -4.20 6.09 22.54
CA MET A 98 -4.07 7.18 23.51
C MET A 98 -5.37 7.42 24.29
N ARG A 99 -6.52 7.37 23.60
CA ARG A 99 -7.83 7.57 24.24
C ARG A 99 -8.17 6.44 25.21
N ILE A 100 -7.90 5.19 24.84
CA ILE A 100 -8.09 4.03 25.71
C ILE A 100 -7.22 4.15 26.96
N GLU A 101 -5.95 4.51 26.79
CA GLU A 101 -5.00 4.64 27.90
C GLU A 101 -5.42 5.76 28.86
N TYR A 102 -5.84 6.91 28.34
CA TYR A 102 -6.35 8.02 29.16
C TYR A 102 -7.57 7.63 30.00
N LEU A 103 -8.45 6.79 29.45
CA LEU A 103 -9.67 6.34 30.13
C LEU A 103 -9.45 5.14 31.06
N ARG A 104 -8.23 4.59 31.11
CA ARG A 104 -7.87 3.45 31.96
C ARG A 104 -7.80 3.90 33.44
N PRO A 105 -8.49 3.22 34.38
CA PRO A 105 -8.43 3.59 35.80
C PRO A 105 -7.01 3.43 36.37
N LYS A 106 -6.50 4.44 37.08
CA LYS A 106 -5.16 4.44 37.70
C LYS A 106 -4.94 3.39 38.80
N SER A 107 -5.99 2.71 39.25
CA SER A 107 -5.99 1.75 40.36
C SER A 107 -5.51 0.32 40.01
N GLN A 108 -4.96 0.10 38.81
CA GLN A 108 -4.33 -1.18 38.41
C GLN A 108 -2.87 -0.97 37.97
N SER A 109 -2.13 -0.11 38.67
CA SER A 109 -0.67 0.04 38.52
C SER A 109 0.06 -0.75 39.60
#